data_AF-A0A6G0VRS5-F1
#
_entry.id   AF-A0A6G0VRS5-F1
#
_cell.length_a   1.000
_cell.length_b   1.000
_cell.length_c   1.000
_cell.angle_alpha   90.00
_cell.angle_beta   90.00
_cell.angle_gamma   90.00
#
_symmetry.space_group_name_H-M   'P 1'
#
loop_
_entity.id
_entity.type
_entity.pdbx_description
1 polymer ?
#
loop_
_entity_poly.entity_id
_entity_poly.type
_entity_poly.pdbx_seq_one_letter_code
_entity_poly.pdbx_strand_id
1 'polypeptide(L)'
;NRKKAKQNLENQAIKMKTWSDKKLKPAEVGATVRVPVPDLDKGRGDARNILAVVIEVTDDGYYQLGTKEGLLKSLYSRSQITICQKNLIAIEEVPRENTFALRTIATQQSTGPGQGFFKMHMQDKMSV
;
A
#
# COMPACT_ATOMS: atom_id res chain seq x y z
N ASN A 1 -27.58 -24.49 10.01
CA ASN A 1 -26.16 -24.73 9.64
C ASN A 1 -25.37 -23.53 9.09
N ARG A 2 -25.98 -22.46 8.54
CA ARG A 2 -25.22 -21.32 7.96
C ARG A 2 -24.44 -20.46 8.97
N LYS A 3 -25.00 -20.22 10.18
CA LYS A 3 -24.32 -19.45 11.25
C LYS A 3 -23.03 -20.11 11.75
N LYS A 4 -23.07 -21.44 11.94
CA LYS A 4 -21.91 -22.24 12.41
C LYS A 4 -20.80 -22.28 11.36
N ALA A 5 -21.15 -22.35 10.07
CA ALA A 5 -20.19 -22.24 8.98
C ALA A 5 -19.48 -20.88 8.95
N LYS A 6 -20.23 -19.77 9.15
CA LYS A 6 -19.66 -18.42 9.23
C LYS A 6 -18.66 -18.28 10.38
N GLN A 7 -19.04 -18.73 11.58
CA GLN A 7 -18.17 -18.68 12.75
C GLN A 7 -16.88 -19.50 12.56
N ASN A 8 -16.99 -20.66 11.91
CA ASN A 8 -15.82 -21.48 11.62
C ASN A 8 -14.86 -20.80 10.63
N LEU A 9 -15.40 -20.09 9.63
CA LEU A 9 -14.59 -19.28 8.70
C LEU A 9 -13.91 -18.10 9.40
N GLU A 10 -14.64 -17.38 10.24
CA GLU A 10 -14.09 -16.27 11.04
C GLU A 10 -12.97 -16.77 11.97
N ASN A 11 -13.19 -17.89 12.67
CA ASN A 11 -12.18 -18.50 13.53
C ASN A 11 -10.94 -18.97 12.76
N GLN A 12 -11.12 -19.51 11.55
CA GLN A 12 -9.99 -19.87 10.69
C GLN A 12 -9.21 -18.63 10.23
N ALA A 13 -9.89 -17.56 9.82
CA ALA A 13 -9.25 -16.31 9.42
C ALA A 13 -8.42 -15.70 10.57
N ILE A 14 -8.96 -15.71 11.80
CA ILE A 14 -8.24 -15.24 13.00
C ILE A 14 -7.00 -16.10 13.27
N LYS A 15 -7.13 -17.43 13.17
CA LYS A 15 -5.98 -18.35 13.30
C LYS A 15 -4.91 -18.10 12.24
N MET A 16 -5.30 -17.84 11.00
CA MET A 16 -4.36 -17.53 9.92
C MET A 16 -3.62 -16.21 10.17
N LYS A 17 -4.32 -15.14 10.58
CA LYS A 17 -3.72 -13.84 10.91
C LYS A 17 -2.72 -13.97 12.07
N THR A 18 -3.15 -14.58 13.17
CA THR A 18 -2.28 -14.75 14.36
C THR A 18 -1.06 -15.62 14.07
N TRP A 19 -1.19 -16.65 13.23
CA TRP A 19 -0.05 -17.46 12.80
C TRP A 19 0.94 -16.67 11.94
N SER A 20 0.45 -15.88 10.98
CA SER A 20 1.33 -15.05 10.15
C SER A 20 2.05 -13.99 10.98
N ASP A 21 1.37 -13.38 11.94
CA ASP A 21 1.95 -12.34 12.80
C ASP A 21 3.03 -12.91 13.72
N LYS A 22 2.88 -14.15 14.21
CA LYS A 22 3.92 -14.84 15.00
C LYS A 22 5.18 -15.15 14.19
N LYS A 23 5.05 -15.42 12.90
CA LYS A 23 6.18 -15.80 12.04
C LYS A 23 6.95 -14.59 11.51
N LEU A 24 6.27 -13.45 11.36
CA LEU A 24 6.81 -12.24 10.77
C LEU A 24 7.27 -11.27 11.86
N LYS A 25 8.52 -10.78 11.77
CA LYS A 25 9.01 -9.74 12.67
C LYS A 25 8.10 -8.51 12.58
N PRO A 26 7.64 -7.90 13.70
CA PRO A 26 6.82 -6.70 13.65
C PRO A 26 7.54 -5.56 12.92
N ALA A 27 6.79 -4.69 12.24
CA ALA A 27 7.36 -3.52 11.57
C ALA A 27 7.35 -2.34 12.55
N GLU A 28 8.51 -1.71 12.74
CA GLU A 28 8.63 -0.52 13.58
C GLU A 28 8.08 0.70 12.85
N VAL A 29 7.53 1.66 13.62
CA VAL A 29 7.16 2.97 13.08
C VAL A 29 8.41 3.63 12.52
N GLY A 30 8.33 4.11 11.27
CA GLY A 30 9.46 4.65 10.52
C GLY A 30 10.25 3.64 9.69
N ALA A 31 9.96 2.35 9.80
CA ALA A 31 10.54 1.36 8.92
C ALA A 31 9.99 1.53 7.50
N THR A 32 10.86 1.46 6.50
CA THR A 32 10.43 1.34 5.10
C THR A 32 9.90 -0.08 4.85
N VAL A 33 8.74 -0.17 4.22
CA VAL A 33 8.07 -1.41 3.83
C VAL A 33 7.73 -1.40 2.35
N ARG A 34 7.56 -2.59 1.79
CA ARG A 34 7.07 -2.82 0.43
C ARG A 34 5.64 -3.33 0.51
N VAL A 35 4.77 -2.69 -0.26
CA VAL A 35 3.39 -3.11 -0.46
C VAL A 35 3.26 -3.68 -1.88
N PRO A 36 2.91 -4.97 -2.05
CA PRO A 36 2.68 -5.54 -3.37
C PRO A 36 1.41 -4.96 -3.99
N VAL A 37 1.48 -4.58 -5.26
CA VAL A 37 0.30 -4.13 -6.02
C VAL A 37 -0.37 -5.36 -6.65
N PRO A 38 -1.69 -5.57 -6.45
CA PRO A 38 -2.42 -6.66 -7.09
C PRO A 38 -2.32 -6.57 -8.62
N ASP A 39 -2.23 -7.70 -9.32
CA ASP A 39 -2.15 -7.68 -10.79
C ASP A 39 -3.36 -7.04 -11.47
N LEU A 40 -4.54 -7.05 -10.84
CA LEU A 40 -5.75 -6.38 -11.34
C LEU A 40 -5.62 -4.84 -11.34
N ASP A 41 -4.85 -4.30 -10.41
CA ASP A 41 -4.62 -2.86 -10.26
C ASP A 41 -3.36 -2.40 -10.99
N LYS A 42 -2.68 -3.31 -11.71
CA LYS A 42 -1.36 -3.08 -12.28
C LYS A 42 -1.44 -2.77 -13.78
N GLY A 43 -1.03 -1.55 -14.14
CA GLY A 43 -0.72 -1.18 -15.52
C GLY A 43 0.56 -1.86 -16.02
N ARG A 44 0.73 -1.96 -17.36
CA ARG A 44 1.91 -2.59 -17.99
C ARG A 44 3.26 -1.97 -17.58
N GLY A 45 3.27 -0.71 -17.12
CA GLY A 45 4.47 -0.01 -16.66
C GLY A 45 4.61 0.11 -15.14
N ASP A 46 3.60 -0.31 -14.37
CA ASP A 46 3.54 0.00 -12.94
C ASP A 46 4.51 -0.88 -12.14
N ALA A 47 5.08 -0.30 -11.09
CA ALA A 47 5.98 -1.01 -10.20
C ALA A 47 5.22 -2.14 -9.49
N ARG A 48 5.84 -3.34 -9.43
CA ARG A 48 5.25 -4.51 -8.75
C ARG A 48 5.03 -4.29 -7.25
N ASN A 49 5.84 -3.42 -6.65
CA ASN A 49 5.77 -3.09 -5.24
C ASN A 49 5.92 -1.58 -5.07
N ILE A 50 5.09 -1.00 -4.21
CA ILE A 50 5.22 0.39 -3.77
C ILE A 50 6.09 0.42 -2.51
N LEU A 51 7.00 1.38 -2.45
CA LEU A 51 7.74 1.68 -1.24
C LEU A 51 6.95 2.67 -0.38
N ALA A 52 6.72 2.28 0.87
CA ALA A 52 6.03 3.08 1.87
C ALA A 52 6.79 3.03 3.21
N VAL A 53 6.47 3.93 4.11
CA VAL A 53 6.96 3.95 5.50
C VAL A 53 5.80 3.70 6.45
N VAL A 54 6.05 3.00 7.55
CA VAL A 54 5.05 2.82 8.61
C VAL A 54 4.89 4.12 9.37
N ILE A 55 3.69 4.68 9.38
CA ILE A 55 3.38 5.94 10.07
C ILE A 55 2.88 5.67 11.48
N GLU A 56 1.96 4.72 11.61
CA GLU A 56 1.39 4.32 12.89
C GLU A 56 0.90 2.87 12.82
N VAL A 57 0.74 2.27 14.01
CA VAL A 57 0.14 0.94 14.19
C VAL A 57 -1.10 1.13 15.05
N THR A 58 -2.25 0.68 14.55
CA THR A 58 -3.52 0.76 15.27
C THR A 58 -3.57 -0.28 16.39
N ASP A 59 -4.44 -0.07 17.38
CA ASP A 59 -4.64 -1.00 18.50
C ASP A 59 -5.04 -2.41 18.04
N ASP A 60 -5.70 -2.52 16.88
CA ASP A 60 -6.09 -3.78 16.24
C ASP A 60 -4.94 -4.49 15.48
N GLY A 61 -3.73 -3.94 15.55
CA GLY A 61 -2.52 -4.47 14.92
C GLY A 61 -2.46 -4.27 13.41
N TYR A 62 -3.14 -3.26 12.87
CA TYR A 62 -3.00 -2.85 11.47
C TYR A 62 -2.03 -1.69 11.33
N TYR A 63 -1.42 -1.57 10.16
CA TYR A 63 -0.39 -0.59 9.86
C TYR A 63 -0.94 0.47 8.92
N GLN A 64 -0.82 1.73 9.32
CA GLN A 64 -1.02 2.86 8.43
C GLN A 64 0.30 3.19 7.75
N LEU A 65 0.22 3.36 6.43
CA LEU A 65 1.40 3.51 5.59
C LEU A 65 1.40 4.87 4.91
N GLY A 66 2.60 5.42 4.74
CA GLY A 66 2.84 6.69 4.07
C GLY A 66 3.84 6.53 2.94
N THR A 67 3.69 7.33 1.89
CA THR A 67 4.63 7.41 0.76
C THR A 67 5.05 8.87 0.59
N LYS A 68 6.05 9.15 -0.25
CA LYS A 68 6.46 10.53 -0.54
C LYS A 68 5.33 11.39 -1.12
N GLU A 69 4.35 10.75 -1.76
CA GLU A 69 3.18 11.44 -2.32
C GLU A 69 2.12 11.76 -1.25
N GLY A 70 1.98 10.88 -0.25
CA GLY A 70 0.99 11.02 0.82
C GLY A 70 0.68 9.71 1.54
N LEU A 71 -0.34 9.75 2.39
CA LEU A 71 -0.81 8.60 3.17
C LEU A 71 -1.64 7.63 2.33
N LEU A 72 -1.49 6.33 2.59
CA LEU A 72 -2.36 5.30 2.03
C LEU A 72 -3.68 5.28 2.77
N LYS A 73 -4.79 5.36 2.02
CA LYS A 73 -6.15 5.34 2.58
C LYS A 73 -6.51 4.02 3.29
N SER A 74 -5.88 2.92 2.88
CA SER A 74 -6.15 1.58 3.42
C SER A 74 -5.16 1.24 4.53
N LEU A 75 -5.65 0.52 5.54
CA LEU A 75 -4.83 -0.10 6.57
C LEU A 75 -4.35 -1.47 6.11
N TYR A 76 -3.12 -1.83 6.49
CA TYR A 76 -2.48 -3.07 6.04
C TYR A 76 -2.23 -4.02 7.19
N SER A 77 -2.35 -5.32 6.95
CA SER A 77 -1.88 -6.34 7.89
C SER A 77 -0.38 -6.59 7.74
N ARG A 78 0.26 -7.15 8.77
CA ARG A 78 1.69 -7.49 8.71
C ARG A 78 2.03 -8.44 7.55
N SER A 79 1.11 -9.35 7.20
CA SER A 79 1.27 -10.32 6.10
C SER A 79 1.22 -9.70 4.71
N GLN A 80 0.62 -8.51 4.56
CA GLN A 80 0.51 -7.81 3.28
C GLN A 80 1.74 -6.95 2.98
N ILE A 81 2.61 -6.72 3.96
CA ILE A 81 3.75 -5.83 3.84
C ILE A 81 5.06 -6.59 4.04
N THR A 82 6.11 -6.16 3.35
CA THR A 82 7.46 -6.71 3.53
C THR A 82 8.40 -5.62 4.02
N ILE A 83 9.04 -5.82 5.18
CA ILE A 83 9.99 -4.86 5.74
C ILE A 83 11.24 -4.81 4.86
N CYS A 84 11.67 -3.61 4.49
CA CYS A 84 12.96 -3.37 3.85
C CYS A 84 14.06 -3.37 4.91
N GLN A 85 15.21 -3.96 4.59
CA GLN A 85 16.39 -3.91 5.48
C GLN A 85 17.01 -2.51 5.57
N LYS A 86 16.73 -1.64 4.60
CA LYS A 86 17.21 -0.25 4.54
C LYS A 86 16.01 0.68 4.60
N ASN A 87 16.14 1.75 5.37
CA ASN A 87 15.19 2.86 5.35
C ASN A 87 15.50 3.74 4.14
N LEU A 88 14.57 3.76 3.19
CA LEU A 88 14.69 4.52 1.94
C LEU A 88 13.86 5.81 1.96
N ILE A 89 12.91 5.90 2.89
CA ILE A 89 11.99 7.03 3.05
C ILE A 89 11.95 7.38 4.54
N ALA A 90 12.15 8.65 4.86
CA ALA A 90 12.03 9.16 6.22
C ALA A 90 10.56 9.48 6.54
N ILE A 91 10.16 9.40 7.82
CA ILE A 91 8.76 9.70 8.22
C ILE A 91 8.41 11.16 7.91
N GLU A 92 9.38 12.06 8.04
CA GLU A 92 9.21 13.50 7.87
C GLU A 92 8.95 13.89 6.41
N GLU A 93 9.39 13.07 5.44
CA GLU A 93 9.16 13.30 4.02
C GLU A 93 7.73 12.97 3.57
N VAL A 94 6.90 12.38 4.44
CA VAL A 94 5.54 11.95 4.08
C VAL A 94 4.54 13.09 4.31
N PRO A 95 3.87 13.58 3.25
CA PRO A 95 2.76 14.51 3.38
C PRO A 95 1.59 13.84 4.11
N ARG A 96 1.22 14.35 5.30
CA ARG A 96 0.09 13.81 6.08
C ARG A 96 -1.28 14.39 5.68
N GLU A 97 -1.27 15.44 4.86
CA GLU A 97 -2.48 16.15 4.44
C GLU A 97 -3.24 15.42 3.33
N ASN A 98 -2.51 14.69 2.49
CA ASN A 98 -3.08 14.02 1.32
C ASN A 98 -3.17 12.50 1.54
N THR A 99 -4.34 11.93 1.19
CA THR A 99 -4.56 10.48 1.22
C THR A 99 -4.83 9.97 -0.19
N PHE A 100 -4.17 8.87 -0.56
CA PHE A 100 -4.27 8.27 -1.90
C PHE A 100 -4.62 6.78 -1.81
N ALA A 101 -5.26 6.30 -2.88
CA ALA A 101 -5.47 4.87 -3.08
C ALA A 101 -4.18 4.22 -3.61
N LEU A 102 -3.97 2.94 -3.27
CA LEU A 102 -2.79 2.17 -3.69
C LEU A 102 -2.55 2.25 -5.20
N ARG A 103 -3.61 2.11 -6.02
CA ARG A 103 -3.52 2.21 -7.49
C ARG A 103 -3.03 3.57 -7.97
N THR A 104 -3.44 4.66 -7.31
CA THR A 104 -3.05 6.02 -7.71
C THR A 104 -1.56 6.21 -7.49
N ILE A 105 -1.06 5.74 -6.36
CA ILE A 105 0.38 5.75 -6.04
C ILE A 105 1.14 4.83 -7.00
N ALA A 106 0.60 3.64 -7.33
CA ALA A 106 1.21 2.71 -8.27
C ALA A 106 1.43 3.34 -9.65
N THR A 107 0.41 4.05 -10.15
CA THR A 107 0.48 4.77 -11.43
C THR A 107 1.44 5.96 -11.37
N GLN A 108 1.52 6.69 -10.25
CA GLN A 108 2.49 7.79 -10.08
C GLN A 108 3.94 7.31 -10.05
N GLN A 109 4.20 6.14 -9.47
CA GLN A 109 5.52 5.51 -9.44
C GLN A 109 5.85 4.72 -10.73
N SER A 110 4.92 4.66 -11.67
CA SER A 110 5.07 3.97 -12.95
C SER A 110 6.04 4.72 -13.86
N THR A 111 7.01 4.00 -14.43
CA THR A 111 8.03 4.58 -15.33
C THR A 111 7.63 4.47 -16.81
N GLY A 112 6.44 3.95 -17.11
CA GLY A 112 5.96 3.75 -18.48
C GLY A 112 4.65 4.48 -18.77
N PRO A 113 4.35 4.78 -20.05
CA PRO A 113 3.03 5.30 -20.42
C PRO A 113 2.02 4.18 -20.19
N GLY A 114 1.29 4.26 -19.07
CA GLY A 114 0.25 3.29 -18.73
C GLY A 114 -0.77 3.18 -19.86
N GLN A 115 -1.11 1.95 -20.28
CA GLN A 115 -2.23 1.72 -21.18
C GLN A 115 -3.53 2.10 -20.47
N GLY A 116 -3.95 3.34 -20.69
CA GLY A 116 -5.25 3.89 -20.35
C GLY A 116 -5.44 5.11 -21.25
N PHE A 117 -6.59 5.22 -21.91
CA PHE A 117 -6.88 6.34 -22.80
C PHE A 117 -6.66 7.67 -22.05
N PHE A 118 -5.57 8.37 -22.37
CA PHE A 118 -5.39 9.75 -21.97
C PHE A 118 -6.38 10.60 -22.77
N LYS A 119 -7.45 11.08 -22.13
CA LYS A 119 -8.12 12.29 -22.62
C LYS A 119 -7.24 13.48 -22.27
N MET A 120 -6.17 13.66 -23.05
CA MET A 120 -5.37 14.89 -23.01
C MET A 120 -6.26 16.06 -23.41
N HIS A 121 -6.53 16.98 -22.48
CA HIS A 121 -6.76 18.37 -22.86
C HIS A 121 -5.38 18.99 -23.09
N MET A 122 -4.91 18.93 -24.33
CA MET A 122 -3.85 19.81 -24.81
C MET A 122 -4.45 21.21 -24.91
N GLN A 123 -4.05 22.11 -24.02
CA GLN A 123 -4.26 23.53 -24.25
C GLN A 123 -3.00 24.03 -24.96
N ASP A 124 -3.09 24.14 -26.28
CA ASP A 124 -2.02 24.68 -27.12
C ASP A 124 -1.67 26.10 -26.67
N LYS A 125 -0.52 26.25 -26.01
CA LYS A 125 0.21 27.52 -26.01
C LYS A 125 1.13 27.51 -27.20
N MET A 126 0.64 28.04 -28.32
CA MET A 126 1.49 28.47 -29.41
C MET A 126 2.02 29.87 -29.07
N SER A 127 3.34 29.98 -28.93
CA SER A 127 4.08 31.23 -28.85
C SER A 127 5.26 31.10 -29.77
N VAL A 128 5.16 31.68 -30.97
CA VAL A 128 6.08 32.66 -31.60
C VAL A 128 5.27 33.37 -32.68
#